data_AF-A0A849PJ99-F1
#
_entry.id   AF-A0A849PJ99-F1
#
_cell.length_a   1.000
_cell.length_b   1.000
_cell.length_c   1.000
_cell.angle_alpha   90.00
_cell.angle_beta   90.00
_cell.angle_gamma   90.00
#
_symmetry.space_group_name_H-M   'P 1'
#
loop_
_entity.id
_entity.type
_entity.pdbx_description
1 polymer ?
#
loop_
_entity_poly.entity_id
_entity_poly.type
_entity_poly.pdbx_seq_one_letter_code
_entity_poly.pdbx_strand_id
1 'polypeptide(L)'
;MEGSDKTKNKTPNSLIKEKSPYLLQHAYNPVNWYPWGKVALQRARDEDKPIFLSIGYSTCHWCHVMARESFESEQTAGILNENFICIKVDREERPDLDEIYMKAVQILAGTGGWPLSVFLTPDKKPFYGGTYFPPRPVRDLPAFNDILQAIVSNWCDNREQLQRSSEDITELLQKSYLQKPHSGEVSVDLLDDLYEQLALQFDPEYGGFGADVAAWSVKRPKFPLPCYLSFLLRYHHRTGEKSALTMVTKTLHAMARGGIFDQLGGGFHRYSTDRHWLVPHFEKMLYDNALLSRVYLEAYQVT
;
A
#
# COMPACT_ATOMS: atom_id res chain seq x y z
N MET A 1 23.41 -10.48 -20.55
CA MET A 1 22.79 -9.96 -21.79
C MET A 1 21.80 -11.01 -22.28
N GLU A 2 20.63 -11.10 -21.67
CA GLU A 2 19.50 -11.92 -22.14
C GLU A 2 18.25 -11.15 -21.74
N GLY A 3 17.51 -10.62 -22.70
CA GLY A 3 16.32 -9.81 -22.38
C GLY A 3 15.56 -9.19 -23.55
N SER A 4 16.06 -9.26 -24.79
CA SER A 4 15.46 -8.50 -25.90
C SER A 4 14.55 -9.29 -26.85
N ASP A 5 14.06 -10.49 -26.49
CA ASP A 5 13.36 -11.36 -27.46
C ASP A 5 11.91 -11.74 -27.12
N LYS A 6 11.33 -11.26 -26.00
CA LYS A 6 9.93 -11.56 -25.63
C LYS A 6 8.88 -10.58 -26.20
N THR A 7 9.28 -9.49 -26.85
CA THR A 7 8.35 -8.44 -27.34
C THR A 7 8.00 -8.55 -28.83
N LYS A 8 8.66 -9.41 -29.61
CA LYS A 8 8.52 -9.43 -31.08
C LYS A 8 7.14 -9.82 -31.64
N ASN A 9 6.22 -10.34 -30.83
CA ASN A 9 4.89 -10.78 -31.27
C ASN A 9 3.71 -10.23 -30.43
N LYS A 10 3.92 -9.20 -29.59
CA LYS A 10 2.86 -8.65 -28.74
C LYS A 10 2.35 -7.32 -29.26
N THR A 11 1.03 -7.20 -29.44
CA THR A 11 0.37 -5.93 -29.77
C THR A 11 0.39 -5.03 -28.53
N PRO A 12 0.93 -3.80 -28.62
CA PRO A 12 0.92 -2.90 -27.48
C PRO A 12 -0.47 -2.34 -27.19
N ASN A 13 -0.76 -2.09 -25.92
CA ASN A 13 -1.94 -1.33 -25.45
C ASN A 13 -1.66 0.20 -25.47
N SER A 14 -2.60 0.99 -24.93
CA SER A 14 -2.53 2.46 -25.02
C SER A 14 -1.34 3.07 -24.27
N LEU A 15 -0.74 2.36 -23.30
CA LEU A 15 0.38 2.86 -22.51
C LEU A 15 1.67 3.04 -23.33
N ILE A 16 1.75 2.50 -24.56
CA ILE A 16 2.93 2.66 -25.43
C ILE A 16 3.23 4.13 -25.80
N LYS A 17 2.26 5.03 -25.58
CA LYS A 17 2.37 6.47 -25.83
C LYS A 17 2.78 7.28 -24.61
N GLU A 18 2.88 6.64 -23.44
CA GLU A 18 3.24 7.30 -22.19
C GLU A 18 4.74 7.57 -22.11
N LYS A 19 5.12 8.51 -21.24
CA LYS A 19 6.53 8.86 -20.99
C LYS A 19 7.11 8.13 -19.78
N SER A 20 6.27 7.83 -18.79
CA SER A 20 6.67 7.08 -17.60
C SER A 20 7.30 5.73 -17.99
N PRO A 21 8.54 5.46 -17.58
CA PRO A 21 9.16 4.14 -17.74
C PRO A 21 8.34 3.03 -17.06
N TYR A 22 7.70 3.33 -15.93
CA TYR A 22 6.83 2.40 -15.23
C TYR A 22 5.61 2.01 -16.07
N LEU A 23 4.92 2.98 -16.69
CA LEU A 23 3.78 2.70 -17.56
C LEU A 23 4.20 1.97 -18.85
N LEU A 24 5.31 2.37 -19.46
CA LEU A 24 5.85 1.72 -20.65
C LEU A 24 6.20 0.25 -20.42
N GLN A 25 6.64 -0.13 -19.22
CA GLN A 25 6.90 -1.53 -18.85
C GLN A 25 5.64 -2.41 -18.97
N HIS A 26 4.45 -1.82 -18.83
CA HIS A 26 3.16 -2.53 -18.93
C HIS A 26 2.49 -2.40 -20.31
N ALA A 27 3.13 -1.73 -21.28
CA ALA A 27 2.55 -1.48 -22.60
C ALA A 27 2.28 -2.75 -23.41
N TYR A 28 2.93 -3.87 -23.08
CA TYR A 28 2.77 -5.16 -23.76
C TYR A 28 2.10 -6.23 -22.88
N ASN A 29 1.50 -5.83 -21.76
CA ASN A 29 0.66 -6.73 -20.98
C ASN A 29 -0.62 -7.08 -21.78
N PRO A 30 -1.14 -8.31 -21.65
CA PRO A 30 -2.41 -8.70 -22.28
C PRO A 30 -3.61 -7.92 -21.74
N VAL A 31 -3.51 -7.36 -20.53
CA VAL A 31 -4.49 -6.38 -20.03
C VAL A 31 -4.44 -5.13 -20.90
N ASN A 32 -5.60 -4.71 -21.41
CA ASN A 32 -5.78 -3.55 -22.27
C ASN A 32 -5.76 -2.27 -21.43
N TRP A 33 -4.57 -1.90 -20.96
CA TRP A 33 -4.38 -0.73 -20.13
C TRP A 33 -4.60 0.58 -20.88
N TYR A 34 -5.21 1.52 -20.17
CA TYR A 34 -5.27 2.92 -20.52
C TYR A 34 -4.52 3.77 -19.48
N PRO A 35 -3.91 4.89 -19.89
CA PRO A 35 -3.52 5.92 -18.94
C PRO A 35 -4.76 6.58 -18.35
N TRP A 36 -4.61 7.21 -17.18
CA TRP A 36 -5.68 8.03 -16.63
C TRP A 36 -5.95 9.24 -17.53
N GLY A 37 -7.16 9.33 -18.08
CA GLY A 37 -7.52 10.44 -18.94
C GLY A 37 -8.94 10.37 -19.48
N LYS A 38 -9.34 11.42 -20.22
CA LYS A 38 -10.70 11.58 -20.75
C LYS A 38 -11.17 10.37 -21.57
N VAL A 39 -10.28 9.77 -22.36
CA VAL A 39 -10.61 8.61 -23.22
C VAL A 39 -11.10 7.43 -22.39
N ALA A 40 -10.32 6.98 -21.41
CA ALA A 40 -10.69 5.83 -20.57
C ALA A 40 -11.93 6.14 -19.71
N LEU A 41 -11.98 7.35 -19.13
CA LEU A 41 -13.08 7.77 -18.26
C LEU A 41 -14.40 7.93 -19.01
N GLN A 42 -14.37 8.40 -20.26
CA GLN A 42 -15.55 8.49 -21.11
C GLN A 42 -16.00 7.10 -21.54
N ARG A 43 -15.05 6.26 -21.96
CA ARG A 43 -15.33 4.87 -22.34
C ARG A 43 -16.00 4.07 -21.21
N ALA A 44 -15.59 4.28 -19.96
CA ALA A 44 -16.23 3.66 -18.81
C ALA A 44 -17.70 4.06 -18.66
N ARG A 45 -18.06 5.32 -18.99
CA ARG A 45 -19.45 5.80 -18.99
C ARG A 45 -20.24 5.25 -20.17
N ASP A 46 -19.65 5.31 -21.37
CA ASP A 46 -20.32 4.92 -22.60
C ASP A 46 -20.59 3.40 -22.66
N GLU A 47 -19.63 2.59 -22.18
CA GLU A 47 -19.79 1.14 -22.07
C GLU A 47 -20.47 0.70 -20.78
N ASP A 48 -20.72 1.63 -19.86
CA ASP A 48 -21.29 1.37 -18.55
C ASP A 48 -20.57 0.28 -17.72
N LYS A 49 -19.24 0.32 -17.80
CA LYS A 49 -18.35 -0.65 -17.15
C LYS A 49 -17.62 -0.04 -15.95
N PRO A 50 -17.44 -0.80 -14.86
CA PRO A 50 -16.59 -0.36 -13.76
C PRO A 50 -15.14 -0.17 -14.24
N ILE A 51 -14.42 0.68 -13.52
CA ILE A 51 -13.01 0.94 -13.75
C ILE A 51 -12.20 0.08 -12.79
N PHE A 52 -11.21 -0.64 -13.32
CA PHE A 52 -10.13 -1.20 -12.50
C PHE A 52 -8.93 -0.25 -12.55
N LEU A 53 -8.69 0.48 -11.46
CA LEU A 53 -7.60 1.41 -11.31
C LEU A 53 -6.44 0.73 -10.57
N SER A 54 -5.27 0.65 -11.22
CA SER A 54 -4.05 0.11 -10.62
C SER A 54 -2.94 1.17 -10.57
N ILE A 55 -2.63 1.65 -9.36
CA ILE A 55 -1.58 2.64 -9.11
C ILE A 55 -0.32 1.96 -8.58
N GLY A 56 0.84 2.32 -9.13
CA GLY A 56 2.14 1.85 -8.66
C GLY A 56 3.25 2.82 -9.07
N TYR A 57 4.50 2.41 -8.89
CA TYR A 57 5.69 3.19 -9.26
C TYR A 57 6.87 2.25 -9.57
N SER A 58 7.91 2.79 -10.22
CA SER A 58 9.00 2.01 -10.79
C SER A 58 9.80 1.16 -9.78
N THR A 59 9.97 1.63 -8.54
CA THR A 59 10.71 0.91 -7.49
C THR A 59 9.82 0.08 -6.55
N CYS A 60 8.52 -0.03 -6.86
CA CYS A 60 7.57 -0.81 -6.06
C CYS A 60 7.72 -2.32 -6.30
N HIS A 61 8.30 -3.05 -5.34
CA HIS A 61 8.48 -4.50 -5.44
C HIS A 61 7.16 -5.25 -5.68
N TRP A 62 6.14 -5.04 -4.85
CA TRP A 62 4.88 -5.76 -4.97
C TRP A 62 4.10 -5.41 -6.24
N CYS A 63 4.34 -4.24 -6.83
CA CYS A 63 3.75 -3.86 -8.11
C CYS A 63 4.32 -4.74 -9.24
N HIS A 64 5.62 -5.02 -9.21
CA HIS A 64 6.26 -5.95 -10.15
C HIS A 64 5.81 -7.39 -9.91
N VAL A 65 5.67 -7.81 -8.66
CA VAL A 65 5.17 -9.15 -8.30
C VAL A 65 3.76 -9.35 -8.86
N MET A 66 2.82 -8.44 -8.59
CA MET A 66 1.45 -8.53 -9.09
C MET A 66 1.37 -8.45 -10.61
N ALA A 67 2.21 -7.64 -11.25
CA ALA A 67 2.26 -7.55 -12.70
C ALA A 67 2.64 -8.90 -13.32
N ARG A 68 3.71 -9.53 -12.84
CA ARG A 68 4.19 -10.82 -13.32
C ARG A 68 3.20 -11.95 -13.02
N GLU A 69 2.59 -11.94 -11.83
CA GLU A 69 1.73 -13.03 -11.36
C GLU A 69 0.29 -12.93 -11.87
N SER A 70 -0.19 -11.73 -12.20
CA SER A 70 -1.58 -11.49 -12.59
C SER A 70 -1.73 -10.73 -13.90
N PHE A 71 -1.09 -9.57 -14.06
CA PHE A 71 -1.33 -8.73 -15.25
C PHE A 71 -0.69 -9.26 -16.54
N GLU A 72 0.24 -10.20 -16.45
CA GLU A 72 0.81 -10.94 -17.59
C GLU A 72 0.03 -12.22 -17.93
N SER A 73 -0.94 -12.62 -17.10
CA SER A 73 -1.78 -13.81 -17.33
C SER A 73 -2.90 -13.51 -18.31
N GLU A 74 -3.00 -14.28 -19.40
CA GLU A 74 -4.08 -14.19 -20.38
C GLU A 74 -5.46 -14.43 -19.75
N GLN A 75 -5.55 -15.33 -18.76
CA GLN A 75 -6.81 -15.62 -18.07
C GLN A 75 -7.30 -14.40 -17.29
N THR A 76 -6.43 -13.80 -16.48
CA THR A 76 -6.77 -12.60 -15.70
C THR A 76 -7.05 -11.41 -16.62
N ALA A 77 -6.26 -11.27 -17.69
CA ALA A 77 -6.47 -10.23 -18.69
C ALA A 77 -7.80 -10.38 -19.44
N GLY A 78 -8.25 -11.61 -19.75
CA GLY A 78 -9.56 -11.85 -20.35
C GLY A 78 -10.69 -11.31 -19.48
N ILE A 79 -10.70 -11.70 -18.19
CA ILE A 79 -11.71 -11.23 -17.22
C ILE A 79 -11.67 -9.69 -17.11
N LEU A 80 -10.49 -9.11 -17.01
CA LEU A 80 -10.30 -7.66 -16.89
C LEU A 80 -10.79 -6.92 -18.15
N ASN A 81 -10.39 -7.36 -19.34
CA ASN A 81 -10.68 -6.68 -20.60
C ASN A 81 -12.15 -6.75 -20.99
N GLU A 82 -12.82 -7.86 -20.67
CA GLU A 82 -14.25 -8.03 -20.96
C GLU A 82 -15.10 -7.13 -20.07
N ASN A 83 -14.76 -7.04 -18.78
CA ASN A 83 -15.67 -6.53 -17.76
C ASN A 83 -15.29 -5.15 -17.21
N PHE A 84 -14.06 -4.67 -17.42
CA PHE A 84 -13.56 -3.44 -16.81
C PHE A 84 -12.89 -2.52 -17.82
N ILE A 85 -12.94 -1.21 -17.55
CA ILE A 85 -11.97 -0.28 -18.12
C ILE A 85 -10.73 -0.25 -17.22
N CYS A 86 -9.65 -0.86 -17.70
CA CYS A 86 -8.41 -1.00 -16.95
C CYS A 86 -7.55 0.24 -17.09
N ILE A 87 -7.29 0.95 -15.98
CA ILE A 87 -6.47 2.17 -15.95
C ILE A 87 -5.22 1.93 -15.11
N LYS A 88 -4.05 2.20 -15.69
CA LYS A 88 -2.76 2.15 -14.99
C LYS A 88 -2.27 3.58 -14.71
N VAL A 89 -1.80 3.82 -13.49
CA VAL A 89 -1.28 5.13 -13.08
C VAL A 89 0.09 4.96 -12.45
N ASP A 90 1.00 5.84 -12.84
CA ASP A 90 2.26 6.06 -12.14
C ASP A 90 2.05 7.08 -11.03
N ARG A 91 2.29 6.67 -9.78
CA ARG A 91 2.23 7.52 -8.60
C ARG A 91 3.20 8.69 -8.70
N GLU A 92 4.37 8.51 -9.32
CA GLU A 92 5.39 9.56 -9.40
C GLU A 92 4.94 10.71 -10.32
N GLU A 93 4.13 10.41 -11.34
CA GLU A 93 3.55 11.41 -12.23
C GLU A 93 2.21 11.98 -11.72
N ARG A 94 1.43 11.17 -10.98
CA ARG A 94 0.09 11.53 -10.47
C ARG A 94 -0.07 11.25 -8.97
N PRO A 95 0.70 11.94 -8.10
CA PRO A 95 0.60 11.79 -6.65
C PRO A 95 -0.77 12.23 -6.11
N ASP A 96 -1.48 13.09 -6.84
CA ASP A 96 -2.83 13.54 -6.53
C ASP A 96 -3.85 12.38 -6.56
N LEU A 97 -3.78 11.52 -7.58
CA LEU A 97 -4.66 10.35 -7.66
C LEU A 97 -4.27 9.29 -6.63
N ASP A 98 -2.98 9.09 -6.42
CA ASP A 98 -2.45 8.18 -5.42
C ASP A 98 -2.98 8.51 -4.02
N GLU A 99 -2.91 9.78 -3.60
CA GLU A 99 -3.38 10.21 -2.29
C GLU A 99 -4.89 9.94 -2.09
N ILE A 100 -5.71 10.35 -3.06
CA ILE A 100 -7.18 10.19 -3.00
C ILE A 100 -7.55 8.71 -2.87
N TYR A 101 -7.00 7.87 -3.73
CA TYR A 101 -7.38 6.46 -3.79
C TYR A 101 -6.70 5.63 -2.71
N MET A 102 -5.52 6.03 -2.21
CA MET A 102 -4.91 5.43 -1.03
C MET A 102 -5.82 5.59 0.18
N LYS A 103 -6.35 6.79 0.40
CA LYS A 103 -7.29 7.08 1.48
C LYS A 103 -8.59 6.27 1.32
N ALA A 104 -9.06 6.10 0.09
CA ALA A 104 -10.23 5.27 -0.20
C ALA A 104 -10.00 3.81 0.21
N VAL A 105 -8.85 3.24 -0.13
CA VAL A 105 -8.48 1.87 0.26
C VAL A 105 -8.29 1.74 1.76
N GLN A 106 -7.72 2.74 2.44
CA GLN A 106 -7.63 2.73 3.89
C GLN A 106 -9.00 2.70 4.58
N ILE A 107 -9.99 3.43 4.05
CA ILE A 107 -11.38 3.40 4.55
C ILE A 107 -12.02 2.03 4.28
N LEU A 108 -11.82 1.49 3.08
CA LEU A 108 -12.44 0.24 2.63
C LEU A 108 -11.85 -1.02 3.28
N ALA A 109 -10.52 -1.08 3.38
CA ALA A 109 -9.77 -2.27 3.76
C ALA A 109 -9.02 -2.11 5.09
N GLY A 110 -9.14 -0.96 5.76
CA GLY A 110 -8.47 -0.63 7.03
C GLY A 110 -6.95 -0.39 6.92
N THR A 111 -6.35 -0.73 5.79
CA THR A 111 -4.90 -0.62 5.53
C THR A 111 -4.66 -0.08 4.14
N GLY A 112 -3.47 0.46 3.88
CA GLY A 112 -3.08 0.99 2.59
C GLY A 112 -1.67 0.55 2.19
N GLY A 113 -1.36 0.64 0.90
CA GLY A 113 -0.06 0.26 0.36
C GLY A 113 -0.09 0.10 -1.16
N TRP A 114 1.05 -0.29 -1.72
CA TRP A 114 1.21 -0.51 -3.16
C TRP A 114 1.53 -1.98 -3.46
N PRO A 115 1.05 -2.55 -4.58
CA PRO A 115 0.22 -1.93 -5.61
C PRO A 115 -1.14 -1.53 -5.05
N LEU A 116 -1.67 -0.40 -5.50
CA LEU A 116 -2.99 0.06 -5.08
C LEU A 116 -4.00 -0.39 -6.13
N SER A 117 -4.91 -1.28 -5.76
CA SER A 117 -5.89 -1.92 -6.65
C SER A 117 -7.28 -1.46 -6.25
N VAL A 118 -7.91 -0.60 -7.05
CA VAL A 118 -9.17 0.06 -6.70
C VAL A 118 -10.20 -0.13 -7.81
N PHE A 119 -11.42 -0.45 -7.41
CA PHE A 119 -12.56 -0.61 -8.31
C PHE A 119 -13.49 0.59 -8.15
N LEU A 120 -13.74 1.26 -9.26
CA LEU A 120 -14.51 2.50 -9.31
C LEU A 120 -15.75 2.33 -10.19
N THR A 121 -16.78 3.07 -9.87
CA THR A 121 -17.88 3.32 -10.80
C THR A 121 -17.39 4.13 -12.02
N PRO A 122 -18.16 4.18 -13.14
CA PRO A 122 -17.89 5.10 -14.25
C PRO A 122 -17.78 6.58 -13.84
N ASP A 123 -18.35 6.93 -12.68
CA ASP A 123 -18.25 8.25 -12.07
C ASP A 123 -16.99 8.48 -11.23
N LYS A 124 -16.05 7.53 -11.24
CA LYS A 124 -14.77 7.55 -10.50
C LYS A 124 -14.91 7.39 -8.99
N LYS A 125 -16.10 7.03 -8.51
CA LYS A 125 -16.35 6.79 -7.09
C LYS A 125 -15.87 5.38 -6.71
N PRO A 126 -15.03 5.20 -5.68
CA PRO A 126 -14.55 3.89 -5.26
C PRO A 126 -15.66 3.09 -4.56
N PHE A 127 -15.69 1.77 -4.75
CA PHE A 127 -16.61 0.88 -4.05
C PHE A 127 -15.94 -0.39 -3.50
N TYR A 128 -14.77 -0.74 -4.02
CA TYR A 128 -13.95 -1.84 -3.50
C TYR A 128 -12.48 -1.53 -3.75
N GLY A 129 -11.59 -2.05 -2.90
CA GLY A 129 -10.17 -1.84 -3.10
C GLY A 129 -9.32 -2.61 -2.10
N GLY A 130 -8.06 -2.76 -2.46
CA GLY A 130 -7.05 -3.43 -1.66
C GLY A 130 -5.67 -3.11 -2.19
N THR A 131 -4.68 -3.85 -1.68
CA THR A 131 -3.30 -3.69 -2.11
C THR A 131 -2.93 -4.77 -3.13
N TYR A 132 -2.18 -5.77 -2.69
CA TYR A 132 -1.82 -6.94 -3.44
C TYR A 132 -2.93 -8.00 -3.42
N PHE A 133 -3.31 -8.50 -4.61
CA PHE A 133 -4.19 -9.67 -4.73
C PHE A 133 -3.42 -10.84 -5.36
N PRO A 134 -3.34 -12.00 -4.71
CA PRO A 134 -2.56 -13.14 -5.19
C PRO A 134 -3.27 -13.85 -6.36
N PRO A 135 -2.54 -14.52 -7.28
CA PRO A 135 -3.14 -15.25 -8.39
C PRO A 135 -3.86 -16.55 -7.96
N ARG A 136 -3.65 -16.99 -6.72
CA ARG A 136 -4.25 -18.18 -6.10
C ARG A 136 -4.65 -17.84 -4.67
N PRO A 137 -5.60 -18.55 -4.06
CA PRO A 137 -6.00 -18.28 -2.69
C PRO A 137 -4.81 -18.45 -1.73
N VAL A 138 -4.64 -17.53 -0.79
CA VAL A 138 -3.59 -17.57 0.22
C VAL A 138 -4.22 -17.23 1.57
N ARG A 139 -4.34 -18.24 2.45
CA ARG A 139 -5.05 -18.12 3.74
C ARG A 139 -6.46 -17.57 3.52
N ASP A 140 -6.76 -16.42 4.11
CA ASP A 140 -8.06 -15.73 4.05
C ASP A 140 -8.19 -14.78 2.84
N LEU A 141 -7.16 -14.68 1.99
CA LEU A 141 -7.26 -13.95 0.73
C LEU A 141 -7.75 -14.84 -0.40
N PRO A 142 -8.87 -14.50 -1.06
CA PRO A 142 -9.28 -15.15 -2.30
C PRO A 142 -8.29 -14.86 -3.43
N ALA A 143 -8.33 -15.69 -4.49
CA ALA A 143 -7.54 -15.42 -5.67
C ALA A 143 -8.04 -14.16 -6.37
N PHE A 144 -7.16 -13.45 -7.07
CA PHE A 144 -7.52 -12.23 -7.78
C PHE A 144 -8.64 -12.47 -8.80
N ASN A 145 -8.63 -13.61 -9.51
CA ASN A 145 -9.71 -13.95 -10.44
C ASN A 145 -11.07 -14.14 -9.73
N ASP A 146 -11.08 -14.69 -8.52
CA ASP A 146 -12.31 -14.86 -7.73
C ASP A 146 -12.86 -13.49 -7.30
N ILE A 147 -11.96 -12.57 -6.90
CA ILE A 147 -12.32 -11.17 -6.59
C ILE A 147 -12.94 -10.50 -7.80
N LEU A 148 -12.31 -10.62 -8.98
CA LEU A 148 -12.82 -10.03 -10.21
C LEU A 148 -14.22 -10.56 -10.54
N GLN A 149 -14.43 -11.87 -10.48
CA GLN A 149 -15.73 -12.48 -10.73
C GLN A 149 -16.80 -12.03 -9.74
N ALA A 150 -16.46 -11.96 -8.45
CA ALA A 150 -17.37 -11.47 -7.42
C ALA A 150 -17.78 -10.01 -7.66
N ILE A 151 -16.85 -9.16 -8.09
CA ILE A 151 -17.14 -7.77 -8.44
C ILE A 151 -18.05 -7.69 -9.67
N VAL A 152 -17.79 -8.50 -10.69
CA VAL A 152 -18.63 -8.53 -11.91
C VAL A 152 -20.06 -8.97 -11.58
N SER A 153 -20.23 -10.06 -10.82
CA SER A 153 -21.58 -10.50 -10.40
C SER A 153 -22.27 -9.42 -9.57
N ASN A 154 -21.59 -8.81 -8.59
CA ASN A 154 -22.22 -7.73 -7.82
C ASN A 154 -22.56 -6.50 -8.67
N TRP A 155 -21.74 -6.17 -9.68
CA TRP A 155 -22.02 -5.06 -10.61
C TRP A 155 -23.30 -5.30 -11.43
N CYS A 156 -23.53 -6.54 -11.85
CA CYS A 156 -24.71 -6.93 -12.61
C CYS A 156 -25.95 -7.10 -11.71
N ASP A 157 -25.80 -7.81 -10.59
CA ASP A 157 -26.93 -8.31 -9.80
C ASP A 157 -27.33 -7.36 -8.66
N ASN A 158 -26.38 -6.60 -8.11
CA ASN A 158 -26.56 -5.79 -6.89
C ASN A 158 -26.10 -4.33 -7.08
N ARG A 159 -26.32 -3.78 -8.28
CA ARG A 159 -25.77 -2.48 -8.68
C ARG A 159 -26.16 -1.31 -7.77
N GLU A 160 -27.42 -1.25 -7.34
CA GLU A 160 -27.87 -0.17 -6.46
C GLU A 160 -27.13 -0.17 -5.12
N GLN A 161 -26.88 -1.35 -4.56
CA GLN A 161 -26.16 -1.49 -3.29
C GLN A 161 -24.71 -1.06 -3.44
N LEU A 162 -24.05 -1.43 -4.54
CA LEU A 162 -22.70 -0.97 -4.87
C LEU A 162 -22.64 0.56 -5.02
N GLN A 163 -23.62 1.15 -5.70
CA GLN A 163 -23.67 2.61 -5.87
C GLN A 163 -23.85 3.33 -4.53
N ARG A 164 -24.74 2.84 -3.66
CA ARG A 164 -24.92 3.39 -2.30
C ARG A 164 -23.63 3.28 -1.49
N SER A 165 -23.00 2.11 -1.46
CA SER A 165 -21.72 1.93 -0.78
C SER A 165 -20.65 2.88 -1.33
N SER A 166 -20.62 3.09 -2.65
CA SER A 166 -19.69 4.02 -3.28
C SER A 166 -19.93 5.48 -2.88
N GLU A 167 -21.19 5.87 -2.68
CA GLU A 167 -21.57 7.20 -2.20
C GLU A 167 -21.15 7.41 -0.75
N ASP A 168 -21.41 6.44 0.13
CA ASP A 168 -21.00 6.49 1.53
C ASP A 168 -19.47 6.66 1.66
N ILE A 169 -18.69 5.89 0.90
CA ILE A 169 -17.22 6.00 0.88
C ILE A 169 -16.79 7.38 0.36
N THR A 170 -17.45 7.88 -0.68
CA THR A 170 -17.16 9.20 -1.25
C THR A 170 -17.45 10.31 -0.24
N GLU A 171 -18.53 10.21 0.53
CA GLU A 171 -18.86 11.17 1.58
C GLU A 171 -17.83 11.14 2.71
N LEU A 172 -17.41 9.95 3.16
CA LEU A 172 -16.33 9.81 4.15
C LEU A 172 -15.02 10.42 3.65
N LEU A 173 -14.67 10.19 2.39
CA LEU A 173 -13.50 10.81 1.76
C LEU A 173 -13.61 12.33 1.78
N GLN A 174 -14.74 12.89 1.32
CA GLN A 174 -14.94 14.35 1.32
C GLN A 174 -14.85 14.94 2.73
N LYS A 175 -15.51 14.33 3.72
CA LYS A 175 -15.42 14.74 5.13
C LYS A 175 -13.98 14.74 5.61
N SER A 176 -13.19 13.72 5.25
CA SER A 176 -11.80 13.62 5.65
C SER A 176 -10.86 14.67 5.02
N TYR A 177 -11.27 15.31 3.91
CA TYR A 177 -10.55 16.43 3.30
C TYR A 177 -11.07 17.79 3.79
N LEU A 178 -12.35 17.87 4.12
CA LEU A 178 -12.99 19.06 4.68
C LEU A 178 -12.67 19.26 6.16
N GLN A 179 -12.32 18.18 6.88
CA GLN A 179 -11.68 18.26 8.18
C GLN A 179 -10.34 18.95 8.01
N LYS A 180 -10.33 20.28 8.22
CA LYS A 180 -9.10 21.01 8.51
C LYS A 180 -8.40 20.29 9.67
N PRO A 181 -7.06 20.16 9.67
CA PRO A 181 -6.35 19.70 10.85
C PRO A 181 -6.87 20.51 12.02
N HIS A 182 -7.36 19.83 13.06
CA HIS A 182 -7.88 20.49 14.24
C HIS A 182 -6.80 21.47 14.71
N SER A 183 -7.12 22.77 14.67
CA SER A 183 -6.24 23.83 15.19
C SER A 183 -6.28 23.89 16.72
N GLY A 184 -6.82 22.86 17.36
CA GLY A 184 -6.82 22.71 18.81
C GLY A 184 -5.47 22.20 19.28
N GLU A 185 -5.11 22.54 20.52
CA GLU A 185 -3.93 21.97 21.17
C GLU A 185 -4.08 20.45 21.28
N VAL A 186 -2.99 19.72 21.05
CA VAL A 186 -2.94 18.27 21.25
C VAL A 186 -3.14 18.01 22.75
N SER A 187 -4.25 17.37 23.11
CA SER A 187 -4.56 17.08 24.52
C SER A 187 -3.62 16.02 25.08
N VAL A 188 -3.39 16.07 26.39
CA VAL A 188 -2.62 15.04 27.09
C VAL A 188 -3.31 13.68 26.99
N ASP A 189 -4.64 13.64 27.11
CA ASP A 189 -5.43 12.41 26.98
C ASP A 189 -5.20 11.73 25.63
N LEU A 190 -5.11 12.49 24.53
CA LEU A 190 -4.82 11.93 23.21
C LEU A 190 -3.43 11.28 23.13
N LEU A 191 -2.44 11.84 23.84
CA LEU A 191 -1.10 11.26 23.92
C LEU A 191 -1.11 9.97 24.75
N ASP A 192 -1.89 9.94 25.83
CA ASP A 192 -2.00 8.77 26.69
C ASP A 192 -2.75 7.63 25.97
N ASP A 193 -3.84 7.94 25.27
CA ASP A 193 -4.56 7.00 24.40
C ASP A 193 -3.66 6.41 23.30
N LEU A 194 -2.83 7.25 22.67
CA LEU A 194 -1.88 6.79 21.64
C LEU A 194 -0.83 5.86 22.26
N TYR A 195 -0.33 6.16 23.45
CA TYR A 195 0.59 5.27 24.15
C TYR A 195 -0.05 3.90 24.44
N GLU A 196 -1.30 3.87 24.94
CA GLU A 196 -2.01 2.62 25.21
C GLU A 196 -2.19 1.77 23.93
N GLN A 197 -2.56 2.41 22.82
CA GLN A 197 -2.68 1.73 21.53
C GLN A 197 -1.35 1.16 21.03
N LEU A 198 -0.25 1.91 21.18
CA LEU A 198 1.08 1.42 20.82
C LEU A 198 1.55 0.29 21.73
N ALA A 199 1.23 0.36 23.03
CA ALA A 199 1.53 -0.69 23.99
C ALA A 199 0.84 -2.01 23.63
N LEU A 200 -0.42 -1.95 23.17
CA LEU A 200 -1.17 -3.12 22.69
C LEU A 200 -0.61 -3.71 21.39
N GLN A 201 -0.03 -2.89 20.51
CA GLN A 201 0.55 -3.32 19.22
C GLN A 201 2.01 -3.77 19.32
N PHE A 202 2.66 -3.52 20.45
CA PHE A 202 4.07 -3.79 20.63
C PHE A 202 4.35 -5.30 20.63
N ASP A 203 5.45 -5.69 19.99
CA ASP A 203 5.94 -7.06 20.01
C ASP A 203 6.96 -7.24 21.16
N PRO A 204 6.55 -7.82 22.32
CA PRO A 204 7.44 -7.96 23.46
C PRO A 204 8.52 -9.02 23.26
N GLU A 205 8.44 -9.85 22.22
CA GLU A 205 9.40 -10.92 21.94
C GLU A 205 10.54 -10.38 21.07
N TYR A 206 10.21 -9.78 19.92
CA TYR A 206 11.17 -9.33 18.90
C TYR A 206 11.31 -7.81 18.78
N GLY A 207 10.56 -7.02 19.55
CA GLY A 207 10.51 -5.57 19.41
C GLY A 207 9.83 -5.12 18.11
N GLY A 208 9.50 -3.84 18.02
CA GLY A 208 8.74 -3.25 16.93
C GLY A 208 7.24 -3.33 17.13
N PHE A 209 6.51 -2.85 16.11
CA PHE A 209 5.05 -2.76 16.10
C PHE A 209 4.49 -3.41 14.85
N GLY A 210 3.20 -3.73 14.87
CA GLY A 210 2.51 -4.19 13.67
C GLY A 210 2.76 -5.66 13.33
N ALA A 211 3.00 -6.53 14.32
CA ALA A 211 2.96 -7.97 14.11
C ALA A 211 1.61 -8.46 13.55
N ASP A 212 0.56 -7.63 13.67
CA ASP A 212 -0.82 -7.89 13.20
C ASP A 212 -1.30 -6.96 12.08
N VAL A 213 -0.43 -6.17 11.41
CA VAL A 213 -0.84 -5.50 10.16
C VAL A 213 -0.96 -6.53 9.04
N ALA A 214 -2.18 -7.06 9.04
CA ALA A 214 -2.87 -7.85 8.05
C ALA A 214 -2.54 -9.36 8.01
N ALA A 215 -3.54 -10.14 8.44
CA ALA A 215 -3.62 -11.60 8.38
C ALA A 215 -3.26 -12.20 6.99
N TRP A 216 -3.29 -11.37 5.95
CA TRP A 216 -3.00 -11.75 4.58
C TRP A 216 -1.52 -11.83 4.19
N SER A 217 -0.59 -11.20 4.92
CA SER A 217 0.83 -11.29 4.56
C SER A 217 1.43 -12.59 5.13
N VAL A 218 1.82 -13.50 4.24
CA VAL A 218 2.42 -14.82 4.57
C VAL A 218 3.60 -14.68 5.53
N LYS A 219 4.34 -13.56 5.46
CA LYS A 219 5.58 -13.36 6.19
C LYS A 219 5.51 -12.39 7.38
N ARG A 220 4.40 -11.65 7.61
CA ARG A 220 4.26 -10.60 8.64
C ARG A 220 5.42 -9.58 8.59
N PRO A 221 5.48 -8.74 7.54
CA PRO A 221 6.56 -7.78 7.38
C PRO A 221 6.56 -6.78 8.53
N LYS A 222 7.74 -6.39 8.99
CA LYS A 222 7.92 -5.48 10.11
C LYS A 222 8.70 -4.24 9.70
N PHE A 223 8.13 -3.08 9.98
CA PHE A 223 8.67 -1.77 9.61
C PHE A 223 9.32 -1.07 10.83
N PRO A 224 10.41 -0.32 10.65
CA PRO A 224 11.10 0.38 11.74
C PRO A 224 10.26 1.45 12.46
N LEU A 225 9.27 2.05 11.78
CA LEU A 225 8.32 3.04 12.31
C LEU A 225 8.96 4.11 13.22
N PRO A 226 9.94 4.88 12.72
CA PRO A 226 10.71 5.83 13.54
C PRO A 226 9.84 6.88 14.23
N CYS A 227 8.70 7.27 13.65
CA CYS A 227 7.76 8.20 14.28
C CYS A 227 7.17 7.64 15.58
N TYR A 228 6.87 6.34 15.65
CA TYR A 228 6.34 5.70 16.87
C TYR A 228 7.40 5.68 17.96
N LEU A 229 8.64 5.33 17.59
CA LEU A 229 9.78 5.32 18.51
C LEU A 229 10.09 6.72 19.04
N SER A 230 10.07 7.72 18.15
CA SER A 230 10.27 9.13 18.47
C SER A 230 9.18 9.68 19.40
N PHE A 231 7.93 9.27 19.21
CA PHE A 231 6.82 9.57 20.11
C PHE A 231 7.01 8.94 21.48
N LEU A 232 7.34 7.63 21.56
CA LEU A 232 7.51 6.92 22.82
C LEU A 232 8.69 7.47 23.67
N LEU A 233 9.77 7.93 23.04
CA LEU A 233 10.85 8.64 23.73
C LEU A 233 10.36 9.94 24.37
N ARG A 234 9.57 10.74 23.64
CA ARG A 234 8.97 11.98 24.17
C ARG A 234 7.94 11.70 25.25
N TYR A 235 7.15 10.64 25.09
CA TYR A 235 6.20 10.19 26.09
C TYR A 235 6.91 9.81 27.39
N HIS A 236 7.96 8.99 27.31
CA HIS A 236 8.81 8.64 28.45
C HIS A 236 9.39 9.89 29.13
N HIS A 237 9.92 10.84 28.36
CA HIS A 237 10.46 12.09 28.91
C HIS A 237 9.41 12.91 29.67
N ARG A 238 8.17 12.96 29.16
CA ARG A 238 7.07 13.71 29.78
C ARG A 238 6.51 13.03 31.03
N THR A 239 6.31 11.72 31.00
CA THR A 239 5.55 10.99 32.04
C THR A 239 6.42 10.17 32.99
N GLY A 240 7.66 9.87 32.61
CA GLY A 240 8.52 8.91 33.30
C GLY A 240 8.17 7.44 33.06
N GLU A 241 7.21 7.14 32.16
CA GLU A 241 6.74 5.77 31.90
C GLU A 241 7.86 4.88 31.34
N LYS A 242 8.36 3.94 32.15
CA LYS A 242 9.53 3.10 31.82
C LYS A 242 9.23 2.08 30.74
N SER A 243 7.98 1.63 30.62
CA SER A 243 7.56 0.69 29.58
C SER A 243 7.76 1.30 28.19
N ALA A 244 7.46 2.59 28.00
CA ALA A 244 7.70 3.30 26.73
C ALA A 244 9.19 3.25 26.31
N LEU A 245 10.12 3.52 27.23
CA LEU A 245 11.56 3.41 26.98
C LEU A 245 11.98 1.95 26.69
N THR A 246 11.38 0.99 27.37
CA THR A 246 11.63 -0.45 27.14
C THR A 246 11.23 -0.86 25.73
N MET A 247 10.06 -0.41 25.25
CA MET A 247 9.62 -0.67 23.87
C MET A 247 10.60 -0.13 22.84
N VAL A 248 11.05 1.12 23.03
CA VAL A 248 12.00 1.77 22.11
C VAL A 248 13.34 1.04 22.10
N THR A 249 13.97 0.86 23.25
CA THR A 249 15.30 0.24 23.36
C THR A 249 15.30 -1.20 22.85
N LYS A 250 14.26 -1.99 23.15
CA LYS A 250 14.12 -3.35 22.62
C LYS A 250 14.02 -3.35 21.10
N THR A 251 13.22 -2.46 20.52
CA THR A 251 13.06 -2.34 19.07
C THR A 251 14.37 -1.94 18.39
N LEU A 252 15.04 -0.91 18.89
CA LEU A 252 16.30 -0.43 18.34
C LEU A 252 17.42 -1.49 18.41
N HIS A 253 17.52 -2.22 19.52
CA HIS A 253 18.49 -3.32 19.65
C HIS A 253 18.16 -4.49 18.72
N ALA A 254 16.89 -4.87 18.59
CA ALA A 254 16.48 -5.95 17.71
C ALA A 254 16.76 -5.61 16.24
N MET A 255 16.48 -4.39 15.80
CA MET A 255 16.79 -3.95 14.44
C MET A 255 18.29 -3.89 14.18
N ALA A 256 19.08 -3.30 15.07
CA ALA A 256 20.52 -3.17 14.90
C ALA A 256 21.26 -4.52 14.87
N ARG A 257 20.74 -5.52 15.59
CA ARG A 257 21.26 -6.90 15.62
C ARG A 257 20.64 -7.81 14.55
N GLY A 258 19.59 -7.34 13.88
CA GLY A 258 18.88 -8.08 12.83
C GLY A 258 19.53 -7.92 11.46
N GLY A 259 19.04 -8.69 10.48
CA GLY A 259 19.42 -8.55 9.08
C GLY A 259 18.80 -7.33 8.38
N ILE A 260 17.87 -6.62 9.03
CA ILE A 260 17.39 -5.32 8.53
C ILE A 260 18.48 -4.23 8.54
N PHE A 261 19.45 -4.31 9.46
CA PHE A 261 20.63 -3.44 9.42
C PHE A 261 21.67 -4.04 8.48
N ASP A 262 22.13 -3.25 7.51
CA ASP A 262 23.20 -3.68 6.62
C ASP A 262 24.54 -3.66 7.39
N GLN A 263 24.96 -4.85 7.81
CA GLN A 263 26.19 -5.05 8.58
C GLN A 263 27.46 -4.75 7.78
N LEU A 264 27.39 -4.64 6.45
CA LEU A 264 28.53 -4.37 5.58
C LEU A 264 28.58 -2.90 5.15
N GLY A 265 27.48 -2.39 4.61
CA GLY A 265 27.37 -1.04 4.04
C GLY A 265 26.81 0.01 4.98
N GLY A 266 26.32 -0.39 6.16
CA GLY A 266 25.65 0.50 7.11
C GLY A 266 24.25 0.94 6.67
N GLY A 267 23.49 1.49 7.61
CA GLY A 267 22.10 1.90 7.40
C GLY A 267 21.11 0.73 7.40
N PHE A 268 19.83 1.09 7.44
CA PHE A 268 18.72 0.15 7.51
C PHE A 268 18.05 -0.03 6.16
N HIS A 269 17.72 -1.27 5.86
CA HIS A 269 16.77 -1.63 4.83
C HIS A 269 15.35 -1.20 5.24
N ARG A 270 14.49 -0.96 4.24
CA ARG A 270 13.17 -0.34 4.42
C ARG A 270 12.27 -1.09 5.42
N TYR A 271 12.27 -2.41 5.34
CA TYR A 271 11.53 -3.27 6.26
C TYR A 271 12.10 -4.69 6.27
N SER A 272 11.78 -5.44 7.32
CA SER A 272 12.02 -6.88 7.38
C SER A 272 10.83 -7.61 6.79
N THR A 273 11.06 -8.58 5.90
CA THR A 273 9.98 -9.40 5.36
C THR A 273 9.36 -10.30 6.42
N ASP A 274 10.04 -10.54 7.55
CA ASP A 274 9.57 -11.33 8.68
C ASP A 274 9.53 -10.58 10.03
N ARG A 275 8.81 -11.14 11.00
CA ARG A 275 8.63 -10.61 12.37
C ARG A 275 9.94 -10.50 13.16
N HIS A 276 10.99 -11.24 12.83
CA HIS A 276 12.20 -11.39 13.65
C HIS A 276 13.32 -10.41 13.25
N TRP A 277 13.08 -9.52 12.28
CA TRP A 277 14.07 -8.61 11.70
C TRP A 277 15.19 -9.30 10.92
N LEU A 278 14.99 -10.54 10.45
CA LEU A 278 16.06 -11.37 9.87
C LEU A 278 16.27 -11.14 8.37
N VAL A 279 15.19 -11.11 7.57
CA VAL A 279 15.28 -11.07 6.12
C VAL A 279 14.87 -9.70 5.61
N PRO A 280 15.82 -8.83 5.22
CA PRO A 280 15.49 -7.49 4.74
C PRO A 280 14.80 -7.52 3.38
N HIS A 281 13.93 -6.53 3.15
CA HIS A 281 13.66 -6.03 1.81
C HIS A 281 14.80 -5.08 1.44
N PHE A 282 15.73 -5.53 0.58
CA PHE A 282 17.06 -4.92 0.37
C PHE A 282 17.10 -3.46 -0.12
N GLU A 283 15.95 -2.83 -0.38
CA GLU A 283 15.84 -1.39 -0.63
C GLU A 283 16.22 -0.57 0.62
N LYS A 284 17.01 0.50 0.44
CA LYS A 284 17.28 1.50 1.49
C LYS A 284 16.72 2.84 1.05
N MET A 285 15.85 3.42 1.88
CA MET A 285 15.30 4.75 1.61
C MET A 285 16.02 5.79 2.46
N LEU A 286 16.30 6.94 1.85
CA LEU A 286 16.97 8.06 2.52
C LEU A 286 16.17 8.54 3.74
N TYR A 287 14.86 8.71 3.60
CA TYR A 287 14.01 9.23 4.68
C TYR A 287 13.96 8.25 5.87
N ASP A 288 13.90 6.94 5.63
CA ASP A 288 13.91 5.92 6.70
C ASP A 288 15.19 6.01 7.52
N ASN A 289 16.34 6.06 6.83
CA ASN A 289 17.65 6.14 7.46
C ASN A 289 17.87 7.48 8.18
N ALA A 290 17.44 8.59 7.59
CA ALA A 290 17.51 9.90 8.22
C ALA A 290 16.70 9.95 9.52
N LEU A 291 15.45 9.46 9.49
CA LEU A 291 14.59 9.42 10.67
C LEU A 291 15.11 8.45 11.74
N LEU A 292 15.59 7.27 11.34
CA LEU A 292 16.18 6.32 12.29
C LEU A 292 17.44 6.86 12.94
N SER A 293 18.33 7.52 12.20
CA SER A 293 19.54 8.11 12.77
C SER A 293 19.22 9.08 13.93
N ARG A 294 18.18 9.90 13.76
CA ARG A 294 17.68 10.79 14.81
C ARG A 294 17.12 10.03 16.00
N VAL A 295 16.33 8.98 15.78
CA VAL A 295 15.77 8.18 16.88
C VAL A 295 16.87 7.45 17.66
N TYR A 296 17.88 6.89 17.00
CA TYR A 296 19.02 6.26 17.68
C TYR A 296 19.81 7.28 18.51
N LEU A 297 20.00 8.50 18.00
CA LEU A 297 20.62 9.59 18.76
C LEU A 297 19.77 9.99 19.97
N GLU A 298 18.46 10.23 19.78
CA GLU A 298 17.54 10.58 20.86
C GLU A 298 17.50 9.47 21.94
N ALA A 299 17.52 8.19 21.54
CA ALA A 299 17.57 7.07 22.48
C ALA A 299 18.88 7.04 23.27
N TYR A 300 20.03 7.23 22.61
CA TYR A 300 21.34 7.30 23.26
C TYR A 300 21.43 8.43 24.30
N GLN A 301 20.73 9.55 24.09
CA GLN A 301 20.71 10.65 25.07
C GLN A 301 19.90 10.32 26.34
N VAL A 302 18.97 9.37 26.25
CA VAL A 302 18.06 9.00 27.35
C VAL A 302 18.58 7.79 28.14
N THR A 303 19.44 6.95 27.56
CA THR A 303 19.96 5.69 28.14
C THR A 303 21.42 5.76 28.52
#